data_AF-A0A6A3C5V1-F1
#
_entry.id   AF-A0A6A3C5V1-F1
#
_cell.length_a   1.000
_cell.length_b   1.000
_cell.length_c   1.000
_cell.angle_alpha   90.00
_cell.angle_beta   90.00
_cell.angle_gamma   90.00
#
_symmetry.space_group_name_H-M   'P 1'
#
loop_
_entity.id
_entity.type
_entity.pdbx_description
1 polymer ?
#
loop_
_entity_poly.entity_id
_entity_poly.type
_entity_poly.pdbx_seq_one_letter_code
_entity_poly.pdbx_strand_id
1 'polypeptide(L)'
;MFVEMRGLRLIFWTILLVLAIFHGASSHGVQPLSRIAIHETTFALDNRAYVKASPIVLGLTGHHTEWVRVEFSSPSPSMDDWIGVFSSANFSASTCVAETPRVYPPLLCSAPIKFQFANYTSPKYKDTGKGSLKLQLINQRSDSFALFQMVS
;
A
#
# COMPACT_ATOMS: atom_id res chain seq x y z
N MET A 1 -53.30 14.88 -22.84
CA MET A 1 -52.54 13.93 -21.99
C MET A 1 -51.40 13.20 -22.74
N PHE A 2 -50.84 13.76 -23.83
CA PHE A 2 -49.77 13.12 -24.62
C PHE A 2 -48.42 13.87 -24.60
N VAL A 3 -48.39 15.13 -24.12
CA VAL A 3 -47.18 15.96 -24.06
C VAL A 3 -46.33 15.62 -22.83
N GLU A 4 -46.97 15.33 -21.69
CA GLU A 4 -46.34 14.91 -20.42
C GLU A 4 -45.46 13.65 -20.57
N MET A 5 -45.96 12.62 -21.27
CA MET A 5 -45.25 11.34 -21.42
C MET A 5 -44.00 11.43 -22.31
N ARG A 6 -43.96 12.38 -23.25
CA ARG A 6 -42.81 12.61 -24.12
C ARG A 6 -41.67 13.30 -23.38
N GLY A 7 -41.98 14.28 -22.53
CA GLY A 7 -41.02 14.93 -21.65
C GLY A 7 -40.40 13.93 -20.67
N LEU A 8 -41.24 13.10 -20.03
CA LEU A 8 -40.77 12.09 -19.09
C LEU A 8 -39.86 11.04 -19.74
N ARG A 9 -40.16 10.63 -20.98
CA ARG A 9 -39.27 9.75 -21.75
C ARG A 9 -37.92 10.40 -22.02
N LEU A 10 -37.90 11.64 -22.48
CA LEU A 10 -36.64 12.35 -22.75
C LEU A 10 -35.79 12.50 -21.49
N ILE A 11 -36.40 12.81 -20.35
CA ILE A 11 -35.73 12.88 -19.04
C ILE A 11 -35.18 11.51 -18.63
N PHE A 12 -35.93 10.43 -18.86
CA PHE A 12 -35.47 9.09 -18.54
C PHE A 12 -34.27 8.68 -19.42
N TRP A 13 -34.30 9.02 -20.71
CA TRP A 13 -33.19 8.80 -21.64
C TRP A 13 -31.94 9.60 -21.26
N THR A 14 -32.08 10.85 -20.83
CA THR A 14 -30.92 11.64 -20.38
C THR A 14 -30.30 11.09 -19.10
N ILE A 15 -31.12 10.62 -18.15
CA ILE A 15 -30.64 9.96 -16.92
C ILE A 15 -29.88 8.67 -17.26
N LEU A 16 -30.43 7.84 -18.16
CA LEU A 16 -29.75 6.63 -18.64
C LEU A 16 -28.42 6.93 -19.33
N LEU A 17 -28.35 8.00 -20.12
CA LEU A 17 -27.13 8.43 -20.78
C LEU A 17 -26.07 8.88 -19.76
N VAL A 18 -26.47 9.63 -18.73
CA VAL A 18 -25.59 10.06 -17.62
C VAL A 18 -25.09 8.85 -16.82
N LEU A 19 -25.95 7.88 -16.50
CA LEU A 19 -25.55 6.65 -15.81
C LEU A 19 -24.61 5.77 -16.65
N ALA A 20 -24.77 5.76 -17.97
CA ALA A 20 -23.87 5.05 -18.88
C ALA A 20 -22.47 5.69 -18.91
N ILE A 21 -22.38 7.02 -18.83
CA ILE A 21 -21.10 7.75 -18.75
C ILE A 21 -20.40 7.51 -17.39
N PHE A 22 -21.16 7.24 -16.33
CA PHE A 22 -20.65 6.93 -14.99
C PHE A 22 -20.23 5.47 -14.77
N HIS A 23 -20.26 4.61 -15.79
CA HIS A 23 -19.67 3.26 -15.71
C HIS A 23 -18.14 3.35 -15.74
N GLY A 24 -17.53 3.63 -14.60
CA GLY A 24 -16.07 3.62 -14.51
C GLY A 24 -15.43 4.19 -13.25
N ALA A 25 -16.19 4.63 -12.25
CA ALA A 25 -15.62 4.94 -10.95
C ALA A 25 -15.59 3.67 -10.09
N SER A 26 -14.65 2.76 -10.37
CA SER A 26 -14.32 1.72 -9.39
C SER A 26 -13.67 2.43 -8.20
N SER A 27 -14.47 2.72 -7.18
CA SER A 27 -13.97 3.06 -5.85
C SER A 27 -13.19 1.84 -5.36
N HIS A 28 -11.88 1.83 -5.60
CA HIS A 28 -10.95 0.91 -4.95
C HIS A 28 -10.80 1.37 -3.49
N GLY A 29 -11.92 1.43 -2.78
CA GLY A 29 -12.05 1.83 -1.38
C GLY A 29 -11.92 0.65 -0.43
N VAL A 30 -11.18 -0.40 -0.81
CA VAL A 30 -10.71 -1.38 0.16
C VAL A 30 -9.41 -0.83 0.70
N GLN A 31 -9.47 -0.24 1.90
CA GLN A 31 -8.30 0.24 2.62
C GLN A 31 -7.21 -0.83 2.53
N PRO A 32 -6.04 -0.56 1.93
CA PRO A 32 -5.09 -1.61 1.57
C PRO A 32 -4.56 -2.38 2.81
N LEU A 33 -4.67 -1.81 4.02
CA LEU A 33 -4.40 -2.50 5.29
C LEU A 33 -5.32 -3.71 5.50
N SER A 34 -6.58 -3.67 5.04
CA SER A 34 -7.53 -4.77 5.22
C SER A 34 -7.21 -6.00 4.36
N ARG A 35 -6.33 -5.87 3.36
CA ARG A 35 -5.89 -6.98 2.50
C ARG A 35 -4.56 -7.57 2.91
N ILE A 36 -3.71 -6.80 3.58
CA ILE A 36 -2.49 -7.32 4.16
C ILE A 36 -2.89 -7.95 5.47
N ALA A 37 -2.74 -9.26 5.56
CA ALA A 37 -2.89 -10.00 6.79
C ALA A 37 -1.66 -9.72 7.67
N ILE A 38 -1.56 -8.47 8.16
CA ILE A 38 -0.45 -8.04 9.01
C ILE A 38 -0.33 -9.07 10.14
N HIS A 39 -1.46 -9.62 10.67
CA HIS A 39 -1.59 -10.62 11.76
C HIS A 39 -0.58 -11.77 11.74
N GLU A 40 -0.11 -12.19 10.56
CA GLU A 40 0.82 -13.31 10.40
C GLU A 40 2.21 -12.89 9.92
N THR A 41 2.55 -11.60 10.03
CA THR A 41 3.77 -11.06 9.43
C THR A 41 4.91 -10.96 10.44
N THR A 42 6.04 -11.56 10.10
CA THR A 42 7.31 -11.42 10.81
C THR A 42 8.22 -10.46 10.06
N PHE A 43 8.93 -9.61 10.80
CA PHE A 43 10.02 -8.83 10.22
C PHE A 43 11.07 -9.79 9.67
N ALA A 44 11.46 -9.63 8.40
CA ALA A 44 12.38 -10.52 7.71
C ALA A 44 13.80 -10.40 8.31
N LEU A 45 14.07 -11.13 9.39
CA LEU A 45 15.35 -11.23 10.10
C LEU A 45 16.31 -12.26 9.47
N ASP A 46 16.11 -12.64 8.20
CA ASP A 46 17.10 -13.46 7.47
C ASP A 46 18.21 -12.55 6.95
N ASN A 47 19.47 -12.85 7.29
CA ASN A 47 20.65 -12.09 6.86
C ASN A 47 20.83 -12.03 5.33
N ARG A 48 20.13 -12.87 4.56
CA ARG A 48 20.11 -12.88 3.10
C ARG A 48 18.99 -12.02 2.50
N ALA A 49 18.00 -11.62 3.31
CA ALA A 49 17.00 -10.66 2.91
C ALA A 49 17.59 -9.25 2.93
N TYR A 50 17.12 -8.38 2.05
CA TYR A 50 17.51 -6.96 2.07
C TYR A 50 16.37 -6.06 1.61
N VAL A 51 16.43 -4.81 2.06
CA VAL A 51 15.65 -3.68 1.54
C VAL A 51 16.59 -2.50 1.38
N LYS A 52 16.58 -1.89 0.21
CA LYS A 52 17.42 -0.74 -0.12
C LYS A 52 16.57 0.34 -0.76
N ALA A 53 16.71 1.57 -0.28
CA ALA A 53 16.06 2.74 -0.85
C ALA A 53 17.07 3.60 -1.60
N SER A 54 16.65 4.16 -2.73
CA SER A 54 17.43 5.10 -3.52
C SER A 54 16.53 6.20 -4.10
N PRO A 55 16.92 7.49 -4.00
CA PRO A 55 18.13 7.98 -3.34
C PRO A 55 18.03 7.93 -1.79
N ILE A 56 19.18 7.95 -1.11
CA ILE A 56 19.26 7.89 0.37
C ILE A 56 18.84 9.21 1.01
N VAL A 57 19.10 10.33 0.33
CA VAL A 57 18.76 11.68 0.78
C VAL A 57 17.72 12.26 -0.17
N LEU A 58 16.63 12.78 0.39
CA LEU A 58 15.55 13.44 -0.35
C LEU A 58 15.60 14.95 -0.15
N GLY A 59 15.01 15.67 -1.10
CA GLY A 59 14.80 17.12 -1.00
C GLY A 59 16.01 17.99 -1.29
N LEU A 60 17.06 17.42 -1.91
CA LEU A 60 18.20 18.19 -2.42
C LEU A 60 17.78 19.21 -3.50
N THR A 61 16.64 18.98 -4.13
CA THR A 61 16.05 19.84 -5.17
C THR A 61 15.06 20.88 -4.62
N GLY A 62 14.85 20.95 -3.30
CA GLY A 62 13.86 21.84 -2.67
C GLY A 62 12.40 21.40 -2.85
N HIS A 63 12.16 20.27 -3.51
CA HIS A 63 10.82 19.70 -3.62
C HIS A 63 10.36 19.05 -2.31
N HIS A 64 9.09 19.25 -1.98
CA HIS A 64 8.46 18.65 -0.80
C HIS A 64 8.09 17.17 -1.00
N THR A 65 8.05 16.69 -2.25
CA THR A 65 7.80 15.29 -2.57
C THR A 65 8.82 14.76 -3.56
N GLU A 66 9.24 13.51 -3.37
CA GLU A 66 10.24 12.89 -4.21
C GLU A 66 9.96 11.40 -4.40
N TRP A 67 10.34 10.86 -5.56
CA TRP A 67 10.19 9.45 -5.86
C TRP A 67 11.38 8.66 -5.34
N VAL A 68 11.09 7.66 -4.50
CA VAL A 68 12.07 6.71 -3.98
C VAL A 68 11.84 5.35 -4.63
N ARG A 69 12.92 4.79 -5.19
CA ARG A 69 12.97 3.39 -5.60
C ARG A 69 13.36 2.56 -4.39
N VAL A 70 12.55 1.56 -4.07
CA VAL A 70 12.83 0.58 -3.02
C VAL A 70 13.06 -0.76 -3.69
N GLU A 71 14.26 -1.31 -3.55
CA GLU A 71 14.63 -2.64 -4.03
C GLU A 71 14.73 -3.59 -2.85
N PHE A 72 14.23 -4.80 -3.03
CA PHE A 72 14.19 -5.77 -1.94
C PHE A 72 14.40 -7.19 -2.45
N SER A 73 14.90 -8.03 -1.57
CA SER A 73 14.99 -9.46 -1.79
C SER A 73 14.68 -10.25 -0.53
N SER A 74 14.04 -11.40 -0.72
CA SER A 74 13.70 -12.37 0.29
C SER A 74 14.17 -13.76 -0.17
N PRO A 75 14.86 -14.55 0.68
CA PRO A 75 15.21 -15.93 0.36
C PRO A 75 14.01 -16.89 0.42
N SER A 76 12.93 -16.46 1.09
CA SER A 76 11.67 -17.20 1.26
C SER A 76 10.51 -16.28 0.91
N PRO A 77 10.30 -15.95 -0.39
CA PRO A 77 9.27 -15.02 -0.80
C PRO A 77 7.86 -15.60 -0.69
N SER A 78 6.92 -14.79 -0.20
CA SER A 78 5.49 -15.09 -0.21
C SER A 78 4.72 -14.08 -1.07
N MET A 79 3.52 -14.47 -1.51
CA MET A 79 2.60 -13.53 -2.18
C MET A 79 2.09 -12.44 -1.24
N ASP A 80 2.13 -12.71 0.06
CA ASP A 80 1.62 -11.82 1.10
C ASP A 80 2.72 -10.98 1.76
N ASP A 81 3.97 -11.10 1.28
CA ASP A 81 5.06 -10.23 1.70
C ASP A 81 4.76 -8.78 1.34
N TRP A 82 5.15 -7.86 2.21
CA TRP A 82 4.88 -6.44 2.03
C TRP A 82 6.01 -5.56 2.56
N ILE A 83 6.14 -4.38 1.97
CA ILE A 83 7.07 -3.34 2.37
C ILE A 83 6.32 -2.28 3.17
N GLY A 84 6.82 -1.98 4.37
CA GLY A 84 6.37 -0.87 5.20
C GLY A 84 7.35 0.30 5.15
N VAL A 85 6.80 1.53 5.09
CA VAL A 85 7.55 2.79 5.24
C VAL A 85 7.21 3.35 6.62
N PHE A 86 8.22 3.75 7.39
CA PHE A 86 8.09 4.26 8.74
C PHE A 86 8.74 5.64 8.82
N SER A 87 8.12 6.59 9.53
CA SER A 87 8.61 7.97 9.65
C SER A 87 9.80 8.16 10.60
N SER A 88 10.19 7.09 11.29
CA SER A 88 11.30 7.09 12.25
C SER A 88 12.23 5.94 11.91
N ALA A 89 13.53 6.23 11.93
CA ALA A 89 14.58 5.21 11.79
C ALA A 89 14.63 4.25 12.99
N ASN A 90 14.05 4.64 14.12
CA ASN A 90 13.96 3.82 15.34
C ASN A 90 12.56 3.23 15.49
N PHE A 91 11.94 2.77 14.39
CA PHE A 91 10.64 2.12 14.48
C PHE A 91 10.79 0.77 15.20
N SER A 92 9.82 0.43 16.04
CA SER A 92 9.78 -0.89 16.65
C SER A 92 8.91 -1.82 15.82
N ALA A 93 9.52 -2.89 15.33
CA ALA A 93 8.83 -4.01 14.69
C ALA A 93 8.19 -4.96 15.72
N SER A 94 8.26 -4.66 17.02
CA SER A 94 7.65 -5.48 18.07
C SER A 94 6.12 -5.43 18.03
N THR A 95 5.51 -6.53 18.43
CA THR A 95 4.06 -6.61 18.65
C THR A 95 3.69 -5.92 19.97
N CYS A 96 2.79 -4.95 19.89
CA CYS A 96 2.16 -4.22 20.98
C CYS A 96 0.82 -4.86 21.37
N VAL A 97 0.29 -4.49 22.54
CA VAL A 97 -0.99 -4.98 23.05
C VAL A 97 -2.15 -4.17 22.45
N ALA A 98 -3.30 -4.81 22.24
CA ALA A 98 -4.50 -4.14 21.76
C ALA A 98 -5.03 -3.19 22.83
N GLU A 99 -4.86 -1.88 22.60
CA GLU A 99 -5.40 -0.85 23.50
C GLU A 99 -6.94 -0.78 23.45
N THR A 100 -7.54 -1.20 22.34
CA THR A 100 -9.00 -1.26 22.19
C THR A 100 -9.44 -2.52 21.44
N PRO A 101 -10.71 -2.97 21.59
CA PRO A 101 -11.25 -4.14 20.88
C PRO A 101 -11.33 -3.96 19.35
N ARG A 102 -11.08 -2.76 18.83
CA ARG A 102 -11.14 -2.41 17.41
C ARG A 102 -9.79 -2.47 16.72
N VAL A 103 -8.73 -2.89 17.42
CA VAL A 103 -7.38 -3.00 16.86
C VAL A 103 -7.03 -4.48 16.64
N TYR A 104 -6.74 -4.84 15.39
CA TYR A 104 -6.48 -6.22 14.99
C TYR A 104 -4.95 -6.47 14.84
N PRO A 105 -4.41 -7.62 15.29
CA PRO A 105 -2.97 -7.91 15.31
C PRO A 105 -2.24 -7.96 13.93
N PRO A 106 -0.88 -7.95 13.93
CA PRO A 106 -0.02 -7.54 14.98
C PRO A 106 -0.09 -6.03 15.01
N LEU A 107 -0.05 -5.57 16.23
CA LEU A 107 0.00 -4.16 16.50
C LEU A 107 1.47 -3.83 16.46
N LEU A 108 1.99 -3.45 15.30
CA LEU A 108 3.35 -2.92 15.29
C LEU A 108 3.35 -1.70 16.23
N CYS A 109 4.26 -1.70 17.20
CA CYS A 109 4.38 -0.57 18.13
C CYS A 109 4.70 0.75 17.41
N SER A 110 5.18 0.66 16.18
CA SER A 110 5.22 1.77 15.22
C SER A 110 4.34 1.44 14.03
N ALA A 111 3.31 2.25 13.74
CA ALA A 111 2.49 2.06 12.55
C ALA A 111 3.23 2.57 11.30
N PRO A 112 3.21 1.82 10.18
CA PRO A 112 3.78 2.30 8.93
C PRO A 112 2.96 3.47 8.39
N ILE A 113 3.64 4.47 7.83
CA ILE A 113 3.02 5.63 7.18
C ILE A 113 2.51 5.29 5.78
N LYS A 114 3.13 4.30 5.14
CA LYS A 114 2.74 3.72 3.85
C LYS A 114 3.15 2.26 3.83
N PHE A 115 2.44 1.46 3.06
CA PHE A 115 2.77 0.05 2.88
C PHE A 115 2.27 -0.43 1.51
N GLN A 116 2.90 -1.47 0.97
CA GLN A 116 2.52 -2.06 -0.31
C GLN A 116 3.03 -3.51 -0.39
N PHE A 117 2.29 -4.38 -1.08
CA PHE A 117 2.74 -5.75 -1.35
C PHE A 117 4.02 -5.77 -2.18
N ALA A 118 4.90 -6.72 -1.87
CA ALA A 118 6.16 -6.94 -2.57
C ALA A 118 5.97 -7.30 -4.06
N ASN A 119 4.86 -7.98 -4.38
CA ASN A 119 4.53 -8.40 -5.75
C ASN A 119 3.83 -7.32 -6.60
N TYR A 120 3.50 -6.15 -6.04
CA TYR A 120 2.65 -5.15 -6.68
C TYR A 120 3.15 -4.69 -8.06
N THR A 121 4.44 -4.36 -8.17
CA THR A 121 5.13 -4.02 -9.43
C THR A 121 6.09 -5.11 -9.89
N SER A 122 6.16 -6.22 -9.16
CA SER A 122 7.10 -7.32 -9.39
C SER A 122 6.33 -8.65 -9.34
N PRO A 123 5.53 -8.98 -10.38
CA PRO A 123 4.61 -10.12 -10.35
C PRO A 123 5.33 -11.48 -10.20
N LYS A 124 6.61 -11.56 -10.56
CA LYS A 124 7.47 -12.75 -10.40
C LYS A 124 8.15 -12.83 -9.03
N TYR A 125 7.85 -11.93 -8.09
CA TYR A 125 8.50 -11.86 -6.79
C TYR A 125 8.44 -13.20 -6.02
N LYS A 126 7.30 -13.90 -6.09
CA LYS A 126 7.14 -15.23 -5.47
C LYS A 126 8.16 -16.25 -5.97
N ASP A 127 8.54 -16.17 -7.23
CA ASP A 127 9.45 -17.13 -7.85
C ASP A 127 10.92 -16.71 -7.72
N THR A 128 11.19 -15.40 -7.77
CA THR A 128 12.56 -14.86 -7.82
C THR A 128 13.08 -14.40 -6.46
N GLY A 129 12.18 -14.13 -5.51
CA GLY A 129 12.48 -13.47 -4.26
C GLY A 129 13.04 -12.07 -4.43
N LYS A 130 12.82 -11.41 -5.57
CA LYS A 130 13.37 -10.09 -5.88
C LYS A 130 12.29 -9.19 -6.45
N GLY A 131 12.28 -7.94 -5.98
CA GLY A 131 11.33 -6.95 -6.46
C GLY A 131 11.81 -5.53 -6.30
N SER A 132 11.06 -4.61 -6.90
CA SER A 132 11.27 -3.18 -6.70
C SER A 132 9.94 -2.44 -6.71
N LEU A 133 9.82 -1.43 -5.86
CA LEU A 133 8.69 -0.50 -5.77
C LEU A 133 9.17 0.92 -6.05
N LYS A 134 8.27 1.76 -6.57
CA LYS A 134 8.48 3.20 -6.68
C LYS A 134 7.44 3.90 -5.81
N LEU A 135 7.89 4.58 -4.76
CA LEU A 135 7.04 5.23 -3.77
C LEU A 135 7.31 6.73 -3.78
N GLN A 136 6.26 7.54 -3.78
CA GLN A 136 6.42 8.99 -3.61
C GLN A 136 6.40 9.32 -2.13
N LEU A 137 7.47 9.90 -1.61
CA LEU A 137 7.61 10.29 -0.20
C LEU A 137 7.60 11.80 -0.04
N ILE A 138 7.27 12.27 1.17
CA ILE A 138 7.27 13.69 1.53
C ILE A 138 8.55 13.96 2.30
N ASN A 139 9.33 14.96 1.88
CA ASN A 139 10.58 15.37 2.53
C ASN A 139 10.31 16.19 3.82
N GLN A 140 9.65 15.57 4.79
CA GLN A 140 9.42 16.15 6.12
C GLN A 140 9.67 15.13 7.25
N ARG A 141 10.15 13.93 6.93
CA ARG A 141 10.22 12.80 7.85
C ARG A 141 11.52 12.02 7.66
N SER A 142 12.08 11.55 8.78
CA SER A 142 13.24 10.63 8.78
C SER A 142 12.76 9.22 8.43
N ASP A 143 12.49 8.97 7.15
CA ASP A 143 11.82 7.75 6.72
C ASP A 143 12.77 6.52 6.73
N SER A 144 12.23 5.35 7.06
CA SER A 144 12.89 4.05 7.04
C SER A 144 11.99 2.97 6.46
N PHE A 145 12.60 1.96 5.84
CA PHE A 145 11.88 0.94 5.07
C PHE A 145 12.14 -0.44 5.68
N ALA A 146 11.09 -1.25 5.73
CA ALA A 146 11.14 -2.61 6.25
C ALA A 146 10.41 -3.57 5.33
N LEU A 147 10.96 -4.78 5.18
CA LEU A 147 10.29 -5.91 4.53
C LEU A 147 9.75 -6.83 5.62
N PHE A 148 8.46 -7.09 5.52
CA PHE A 148 7.77 -8.06 6.35
C PHE A 148 7.41 -9.27 5.51
N GLN A 149 7.78 -10.43 6.02
CA GLN A 149 7.41 -11.72 5.46
C GLN A 149 6.18 -12.24 6.18
N MET A 150 5.24 -12.83 5.45
CA MET A 150 4.13 -13.53 6.09
C MET A 150 4.53 -14.97 6.37
N VAL A 151 4.42 -15.41 7.64
CA VAL A 151 4.65 -16.80 8.03
C VAL A 151 3.32 -17.52 7.86
N SER A 152 3.21 -18.35 6.83
CA SER A 152 2.08 -19.27 6.62
C SER A 152 2.26 -20.54 7.44
#